data_AF-A0A6P0WSV9-F1
#
_entry.id   AF-A0A6P0WSV9-F1
#
_cell.length_a   1.000
_cell.length_b   1.000
_cell.length_c   1.000
_cell.angle_alpha   90.00
_cell.angle_beta   90.00
_cell.angle_gamma   90.00
#
_symmetry.space_group_name_H-M   'P 1'
#
loop_
_entity.id
_entity.type
_entity.pdbx_description
1 polymer ?
#
loop_
_entity_poly.entity_id
_entity_poly.type
_entity_poly.pdbx_seq_one_letter_code
_entity_poly.pdbx_strand_id
1 'polypeptide(L)'
;QLSTTDQVPELAVKPNSSNHEQPTYFLEPQTPPAEAVITQVEGKQVELWLGGLQPKILSAFAKGSVLAIIDQANQEQGLVQLESRQGLVGKGKVLAASPHILRPGALLQERVRGIPKNLTLRIAIDPSLEKDQTKAKQALQGIKGIEVLPLQLGEVDYILSRMTTPHQQELASSPEATLPPVGSIGLFSPSQKLVPDSFGAPEETIQQAVTRLRAKLKSLLAVRLVKLALNSNSSRLQVAATLTLQGNEQAVISEAVTVRGMNRSLTPNQATSAGLNSTIPRIKPGQPVLCSFYKINPD
;
A
#
# COMPACT_ATOMS: atom_id res chain seq x y z
N GLN A 1 23.67 23.73 -14.21
CA GLN A 1 23.56 23.50 -12.76
C GLN A 1 22.07 23.46 -12.45
N LEU A 2 21.50 22.28 -12.18
CA LEU A 2 20.07 22.13 -11.91
C LEU A 2 19.89 21.55 -10.52
N SER A 3 19.03 22.25 -9.77
CA SER A 3 18.60 22.02 -8.41
C SER A 3 18.09 20.60 -8.21
N THR A 4 18.84 19.79 -7.48
CA THR A 4 18.28 18.73 -6.63
C THR A 4 17.51 19.43 -5.54
N THR A 5 16.28 19.86 -5.81
CA THR A 5 15.45 20.38 -4.73
C THR A 5 15.00 19.16 -3.93
N ASP A 6 15.85 18.76 -2.97
CA ASP A 6 15.39 18.24 -1.71
C ASP A 6 14.26 19.17 -1.26
N GLN A 7 13.01 18.79 -1.52
CA GLN A 7 11.89 19.47 -0.89
C GLN A 7 12.01 19.11 0.58
N VAL A 8 12.69 19.96 1.33
CA VAL A 8 12.55 20.00 2.77
C VAL A 8 11.18 20.62 3.01
N PRO A 9 10.17 19.86 3.46
CA PRO A 9 8.88 20.44 3.76
C PRO A 9 9.07 21.48 4.87
N GLU A 10 8.91 22.76 4.53
CA GLU A 10 8.94 23.83 5.52
C GLU A 10 7.53 24.06 6.07
N LEU A 11 7.37 23.89 7.38
CA LEU A 11 6.14 24.24 8.07
C LEU A 11 6.13 25.74 8.37
N ALA A 12 5.45 26.52 7.53
CA ALA A 12 5.22 27.93 7.79
C ALA A 12 4.06 28.10 8.78
N VAL A 13 4.38 28.53 10.00
CA VAL A 13 3.37 28.87 11.03
C VAL A 13 3.23 30.38 11.15
N LYS A 14 2.04 30.86 11.54
CA LYS A 14 1.82 32.28 11.82
C LYS A 14 2.79 32.74 12.93
N PRO A 15 3.61 33.79 12.70
CA PRO A 15 4.46 34.33 13.76
C PRO A 15 3.64 34.72 14.99
N ASN A 16 4.16 34.45 16.18
CA ASN A 16 3.48 34.68 17.47
C ASN A 16 2.15 33.91 17.63
N SER A 17 2.06 32.69 17.08
CA SER A 17 0.96 31.75 17.34
C SER A 17 1.47 30.43 17.92
N SER A 18 0.59 29.68 18.58
CA SER A 18 0.85 28.30 19.03
C SER A 18 0.64 27.27 17.90
N ASN A 19 0.53 27.70 16.64
CA ASN A 19 0.23 26.81 15.51
C ASN A 19 1.33 25.76 15.26
N HIS A 20 2.54 25.97 15.75
CA HIS A 20 3.63 24.99 15.68
C HIS A 20 3.44 23.80 16.63
N GLU A 21 2.57 23.94 17.63
CA GLU A 21 2.18 22.87 18.57
C GLU A 21 0.93 22.12 18.10
N GLN A 22 0.25 22.64 17.07
CA GLN A 22 -0.98 22.08 16.55
C GLN A 22 -0.69 20.98 15.50
N PRO A 23 -1.60 20.01 15.31
CA PRO A 23 -1.52 19.06 14.21
C PRO A 23 -1.44 19.76 12.84
N THR A 24 -0.82 19.12 11.85
CA THR A 24 -0.55 19.65 10.49
C THR A 24 -1.77 20.21 9.74
N TYR A 25 -2.99 19.94 10.21
CA TYR A 25 -4.24 20.47 9.66
C TYR A 25 -5.20 21.01 10.73
N PHE A 26 -4.72 21.26 11.95
CA PHE A 26 -5.55 21.66 13.11
C PHE A 26 -6.71 20.68 13.39
N LEU A 27 -6.54 19.41 13.01
CA LEU A 27 -7.48 18.33 13.26
C LEU A 27 -6.99 17.49 14.43
N GLU A 28 -7.85 17.28 15.41
CA GLU A 28 -7.58 16.35 16.49
C GLU A 28 -7.55 14.90 15.95
N PRO A 29 -6.45 14.16 16.15
CA PRO A 29 -6.38 12.76 15.75
C PRO A 29 -7.45 11.95 16.50
N GLN A 30 -8.25 11.18 15.77
CA GLN A 30 -9.20 10.26 16.39
C GLN A 30 -8.44 9.17 17.14
N THR A 31 -8.69 9.06 18.44
CA THR A 31 -8.12 8.04 19.32
C THR A 31 -9.25 7.18 19.91
N PRO A 32 -9.18 5.85 19.82
CA PRO A 32 -8.18 5.06 19.08
C PRO A 32 -8.32 5.17 17.54
N PRO A 33 -7.23 4.97 16.78
CA PRO A 33 -7.34 4.87 15.32
C PRO A 33 -8.20 3.67 14.93
N ALA A 34 -8.93 3.81 13.82
CA ALA A 34 -9.85 2.79 13.35
C ALA A 34 -9.69 2.56 11.84
N GLU A 35 -9.82 1.31 11.43
CA GLU A 35 -9.86 0.93 10.02
C GLU A 35 -11.25 1.16 9.40
N ALA A 36 -12.29 1.12 10.24
CA ALA A 36 -13.67 1.21 9.81
C ALA A 36 -14.58 1.84 10.87
N VAL A 37 -15.76 2.26 10.44
CA VAL A 37 -16.85 2.71 11.31
C VAL A 37 -18.17 2.05 10.89
N ILE A 38 -19.01 1.69 11.86
CA ILE A 38 -20.38 1.23 11.58
C ILE A 38 -21.20 2.42 11.08
N THR A 39 -21.84 2.30 9.92
CA THR A 39 -22.76 3.32 9.38
C THR A 39 -24.22 2.96 9.62
N GLN A 40 -24.56 1.67 9.60
CA GLN A 40 -25.92 1.17 9.80
C GLN A 40 -25.94 -0.16 10.56
N VAL A 41 -27.02 -0.41 11.29
CA VAL A 41 -27.26 -1.64 12.05
C VAL A 41 -28.67 -2.15 11.79
N GLU A 42 -28.78 -3.39 11.32
CA GLU A 42 -30.04 -4.10 11.09
C GLU A 42 -29.97 -5.49 11.76
N GLY A 43 -30.36 -5.55 13.03
CA GLY A 43 -30.26 -6.78 13.82
C GLY A 43 -28.80 -7.23 13.98
N LYS A 44 -28.43 -8.34 13.32
CA LYS A 44 -27.05 -8.88 13.31
C LYS A 44 -26.26 -8.51 12.05
N GLN A 45 -26.84 -7.70 11.17
CA GLN A 45 -26.20 -7.20 9.97
C GLN A 45 -25.77 -5.75 10.19
N VAL A 46 -24.62 -5.38 9.63
CA VAL A 46 -24.09 -4.01 9.71
C VAL A 46 -23.55 -3.57 8.36
N GLU A 47 -23.69 -2.28 8.10
CA GLU A 47 -22.94 -1.60 7.06
C GLU A 47 -21.74 -0.88 7.68
N LEU A 48 -20.61 -0.92 6.98
CA LEU A 48 -19.33 -0.39 7.42
C LEU A 48 -18.79 0.58 6.39
N TRP A 49 -18.25 1.70 6.85
CA TRP A 49 -17.38 2.53 6.02
C TRP A 49 -15.92 2.26 6.38
N LEU A 50 -15.14 1.78 5.39
CA LEU A 50 -13.77 1.29 5.52
C LEU A 50 -12.73 2.40 5.22
N GLY A 51 -13.06 3.66 5.52
CA GLY A 51 -12.25 4.82 5.16
C GLY A 51 -10.89 4.90 5.85
N GLY A 52 -10.68 4.15 6.93
CA GLY A 52 -9.38 4.07 7.63
C GLY A 52 -8.40 3.09 6.98
N LEU A 53 -8.81 2.33 5.96
CA LEU A 53 -7.94 1.38 5.27
C LEU A 53 -7.00 2.06 4.29
N GLN A 54 -5.75 1.58 4.25
CA GLN A 54 -4.83 1.98 3.20
C GLN A 54 -5.27 1.38 1.85
N PRO A 55 -5.22 2.13 0.74
CA PRO A 55 -5.64 1.62 -0.58
C PRO A 55 -4.95 0.31 -0.97
N LYS A 56 -3.68 0.14 -0.56
CA LYS A 56 -2.87 -1.05 -0.88
C LYS A 56 -3.38 -2.34 -0.25
N ILE A 57 -4.07 -2.27 0.90
CA ILE A 57 -4.56 -3.44 1.64
C ILE A 57 -6.07 -3.66 1.48
N LEU A 58 -6.76 -2.75 0.79
CA LEU A 58 -8.22 -2.79 0.64
C LEU A 58 -8.72 -4.11 0.02
N SER A 59 -7.94 -4.73 -0.87
CA SER A 59 -8.24 -6.05 -1.43
C SER A 59 -8.08 -7.23 -0.45
N ALA A 60 -7.36 -7.05 0.66
CA ALA A 60 -7.28 -8.01 1.77
C ALA A 60 -8.42 -7.83 2.79
N PHE A 61 -9.24 -6.78 2.68
CA PHE A 61 -10.49 -6.66 3.44
C PHE A 61 -11.62 -7.22 2.59
N ALA A 62 -11.61 -8.55 2.51
CA ALA A 62 -12.55 -9.35 1.75
C ALA A 62 -13.40 -10.21 2.70
N LYS A 63 -14.28 -11.04 2.12
CA LYS A 63 -15.11 -11.99 2.87
C LYS A 63 -14.25 -12.80 3.84
N GLY A 64 -14.66 -12.80 5.11
CA GLY A 64 -14.00 -13.54 6.18
C GLY A 64 -13.04 -12.73 7.05
N SER A 65 -12.64 -11.52 6.62
CA SER A 65 -11.92 -10.58 7.50
C SER A 65 -12.75 -10.27 8.74
N VAL A 66 -12.11 -10.14 9.90
CA VAL A 66 -12.77 -9.83 11.16
C VAL A 66 -12.24 -8.50 11.70
N LEU A 67 -13.18 -7.63 12.06
CA LEU A 67 -12.95 -6.35 12.69
C LEU A 67 -13.45 -6.41 14.13
N ALA A 68 -12.63 -5.97 15.08
CA ALA A 68 -13.00 -5.78 16.47
C ALA A 68 -13.67 -4.43 16.66
N ILE A 69 -14.86 -4.40 17.26
CA ILE A 69 -15.47 -3.15 17.73
C ILE A 69 -14.69 -2.73 18.98
N ILE A 70 -14.30 -1.45 19.06
CA ILE A 70 -13.50 -0.93 20.16
C ILE A 70 -14.17 0.24 20.86
N ASP A 71 -13.88 0.40 22.14
CA ASP A 71 -14.23 1.59 22.92
C ASP A 71 -13.11 2.66 22.88
N GLN A 72 -13.33 3.76 23.61
CA GLN A 72 -12.36 4.84 23.76
C GLN A 72 -11.07 4.41 24.48
N ALA A 73 -11.14 3.35 25.30
CA ALA A 73 -9.98 2.75 25.96
C ALA A 73 -9.27 1.71 25.07
N ASN A 74 -9.66 1.60 23.80
CA ASN A 74 -9.13 0.66 22.82
C ASN A 74 -9.29 -0.82 23.22
N GLN A 75 -10.31 -1.12 24.04
CA GLN A 75 -10.67 -2.47 24.44
C GLN A 75 -11.64 -3.09 23.44
N GLU A 76 -11.50 -4.40 23.19
CA GLU A 76 -12.38 -5.15 22.30
C GLU A 76 -13.74 -5.39 22.96
N GLN A 77 -14.80 -4.95 22.28
CA GLN A 77 -16.18 -4.96 22.77
C GLN A 77 -17.12 -5.81 21.90
N GLY A 78 -16.58 -6.33 20.79
CA GLY A 78 -17.32 -7.16 19.85
C GLY A 78 -16.51 -7.44 18.59
N LEU A 79 -17.08 -8.27 17.73
CA LEU A 79 -16.49 -8.76 16.50
C LEU A 79 -17.52 -8.70 15.37
N VAL A 80 -17.09 -8.15 14.24
CA VAL A 80 -17.84 -8.13 12.98
C VAL A 80 -17.02 -8.86 11.92
N GLN A 81 -17.64 -9.83 11.26
CA GLN A 81 -17.05 -10.50 10.10
C GLN A 81 -17.56 -9.84 8.82
N LEU A 82 -16.64 -9.44 7.95
CA LEU A 82 -16.97 -8.90 6.65
C LEU A 82 -17.52 -10.01 5.73
N GLU A 83 -18.68 -9.77 5.11
CA GLU A 83 -19.31 -10.69 4.17
C GLU A 83 -19.06 -10.26 2.72
N SER A 84 -19.08 -8.95 2.46
CA SER A 84 -18.80 -8.36 1.15
C SER A 84 -18.34 -6.90 1.27
N ARG A 85 -17.84 -6.35 0.16
CA ARG A 85 -17.42 -4.95 0.04
C ARG A 85 -17.63 -4.46 -1.39
N GLN A 86 -18.06 -3.21 -1.53
CA GLN A 86 -18.04 -2.44 -2.77
C GLN A 86 -17.33 -1.10 -2.52
N GLY A 87 -16.14 -0.92 -3.09
CA GLY A 87 -15.32 0.26 -2.79
C GLY A 87 -15.01 0.35 -1.30
N LEU A 88 -15.31 1.47 -0.65
CA LEU A 88 -15.10 1.63 0.80
C LEU A 88 -16.32 1.23 1.65
N VAL A 89 -17.39 0.72 1.03
CA VAL A 89 -18.59 0.28 1.74
C VAL A 89 -18.56 -1.23 1.93
N GLY A 90 -18.56 -1.68 3.18
CA GLY A 90 -18.58 -3.09 3.57
C GLY A 90 -19.93 -3.51 4.13
N LYS A 91 -20.31 -4.76 3.91
CA LYS A 91 -21.42 -5.41 4.63
C LYS A 91 -20.87 -6.54 5.48
N GLY A 92 -21.30 -6.61 6.73
CA GLY A 92 -20.77 -7.56 7.69
C GLY A 92 -21.81 -8.11 8.65
N LYS A 93 -21.48 -9.26 9.23
CA LYS A 93 -22.28 -9.94 10.24
C LYS A 93 -21.63 -9.80 11.61
N VAL A 94 -22.42 -9.44 12.61
CA VAL A 94 -22.00 -9.39 14.00
C VAL A 94 -21.83 -10.83 14.52
N LEU A 95 -20.61 -11.17 14.94
CA LEU A 95 -20.29 -12.46 15.56
C LEU A 95 -20.59 -12.43 17.06
N ALA A 96 -20.18 -11.35 17.73
CA ALA A 96 -20.40 -11.09 19.14
C ALA A 96 -20.35 -9.57 19.35
N ALA A 97 -21.28 -8.99 20.10
CA ALA A 97 -21.19 -7.59 20.51
C ALA A 97 -22.15 -7.33 21.68
N SER A 98 -21.74 -6.47 22.61
CA SER A 98 -22.67 -5.93 23.60
C SER A 98 -23.70 -5.02 22.91
N PRO A 99 -25.02 -5.16 23.19
CA PRO A 99 -26.06 -4.40 22.50
C PRO A 99 -25.88 -2.88 22.53
N HIS A 100 -25.31 -2.34 23.62
CA HIS A 100 -25.09 -0.90 23.78
C HIS A 100 -23.99 -0.32 22.88
N ILE A 101 -23.14 -1.18 22.32
CA ILE A 101 -21.95 -0.78 21.55
C ILE A 101 -22.19 -0.93 20.04
N LEU A 102 -23.16 -1.77 19.67
CA LEU A 102 -23.56 -1.97 18.29
C LEU A 102 -24.46 -0.80 17.82
N ARG A 103 -23.83 0.29 17.38
CA ARG A 103 -24.52 1.49 16.90
C ARG A 103 -23.74 2.16 15.77
N PRO A 104 -24.40 2.97 14.92
CA PRO A 104 -23.69 3.87 14.00
C PRO A 104 -22.67 4.73 14.74
N GLY A 105 -21.50 4.92 14.13
CA GLY A 105 -20.36 5.63 14.73
C GLY A 105 -19.42 4.75 15.56
N ALA A 106 -19.76 3.48 15.82
CA ALA A 106 -18.85 2.57 16.51
C ALA A 106 -17.60 2.30 15.65
N LEU A 107 -16.42 2.48 16.26
CA LEU A 107 -15.12 2.31 15.63
C LEU A 107 -14.76 0.82 15.58
N LEU A 108 -14.13 0.40 14.47
CA LEU A 108 -13.62 -0.95 14.34
C LEU A 108 -12.15 -0.99 13.93
N GLN A 109 -11.46 -1.98 14.46
CA GLN A 109 -10.06 -2.27 14.20
C GLN A 109 -9.86 -3.65 13.58
N GLU A 110 -8.86 -3.79 12.73
CA GLU A 110 -8.46 -5.09 12.18
C GLU A 110 -8.09 -6.08 13.30
N ARG A 111 -8.77 -7.24 13.31
CA ARG A 111 -8.51 -8.35 14.23
C ARG A 111 -7.97 -9.58 13.51
N VAL A 112 -8.60 -9.93 12.39
CA VAL A 112 -8.19 -11.05 11.53
C VAL A 112 -8.17 -10.57 10.08
N ARG A 113 -7.03 -10.75 9.42
CA ARG A 113 -6.89 -10.47 8.00
C ARG A 113 -7.45 -11.60 7.14
N GLY A 114 -8.42 -11.30 6.30
CA GLY A 114 -8.93 -12.21 5.29
C GLY A 114 -8.05 -12.19 4.04
N ILE A 115 -7.12 -13.13 3.91
CA ILE A 115 -6.34 -13.28 2.67
C ILE A 115 -7.21 -14.01 1.63
N PRO A 116 -7.47 -13.44 0.44
CA PRO A 116 -8.25 -14.11 -0.59
C PRO A 116 -7.60 -15.44 -0.99
N LYS A 117 -8.40 -16.52 -1.05
CA LYS A 117 -7.92 -17.86 -1.45
C LYS A 117 -7.36 -17.89 -2.87
N ASN A 118 -7.98 -17.14 -3.77
CA ASN A 118 -7.60 -17.05 -5.18
C ASN A 118 -6.94 -15.70 -5.44
N LEU A 119 -5.75 -15.51 -4.88
CA LEU A 119 -5.02 -14.25 -5.08
C LEU A 119 -4.45 -14.19 -6.50
N THR A 120 -4.95 -13.24 -7.27
CA THR A 120 -4.50 -12.90 -8.62
C THR A 120 -3.78 -11.56 -8.65
N LEU A 121 -2.91 -11.40 -9.65
CA LEU A 121 -2.39 -10.11 -10.07
C LEU A 121 -3.33 -9.54 -11.13
N ARG A 122 -3.95 -8.41 -10.82
CA ARG A 122 -4.95 -7.78 -11.68
C ARG A 122 -4.25 -6.87 -12.69
N ILE A 123 -4.40 -7.16 -13.97
CA ILE A 123 -3.72 -6.43 -15.05
C ILE A 123 -4.77 -5.85 -16.00
N ALA A 124 -4.70 -4.54 -16.22
CA ALA A 124 -5.42 -3.90 -17.32
C ALA A 124 -4.62 -3.98 -18.62
N ILE A 125 -5.32 -3.94 -19.74
CA ILE A 125 -4.71 -3.75 -21.06
C ILE A 125 -5.03 -2.32 -21.51
N ASP A 126 -3.98 -1.58 -21.81
CA ASP A 126 -4.06 -0.19 -22.22
C ASP A 126 -4.60 -0.03 -23.66
N PRO A 127 -5.32 1.06 -23.98
CA PRO A 127 -5.79 1.34 -25.33
C PRO A 127 -4.68 1.40 -26.39
N SER A 128 -3.42 1.70 -26.03
CA SER A 128 -2.29 1.62 -26.96
C SER A 128 -2.07 0.23 -27.58
N LEU A 129 -2.70 -0.81 -27.01
CA LEU A 129 -2.67 -2.19 -27.47
C LEU A 129 -3.97 -2.63 -28.15
N GLU A 130 -4.87 -1.72 -28.53
CA GLU A 130 -6.19 -2.04 -29.10
C GLU A 130 -6.15 -3.13 -30.20
N LYS A 131 -5.23 -3.00 -31.16
CA LYS A 131 -5.07 -3.97 -32.27
C LYS A 131 -4.71 -5.39 -31.83
N ASP A 132 -4.10 -5.53 -30.64
CA ASP A 132 -3.65 -6.81 -30.09
C ASP A 132 -4.35 -7.16 -28.76
N GLN A 133 -5.42 -6.45 -28.38
CA GLN A 133 -6.06 -6.60 -27.07
C GLN A 133 -6.50 -8.05 -26.80
N THR A 134 -7.10 -8.72 -27.79
CA THR A 134 -7.50 -10.13 -27.67
C THR A 134 -6.29 -11.05 -27.49
N LYS A 135 -5.19 -10.82 -28.22
CA LYS A 135 -3.96 -11.61 -28.09
C LYS A 135 -3.29 -11.40 -26.74
N ALA A 136 -3.24 -10.15 -26.27
CA ALA A 136 -2.72 -9.79 -24.95
C ALA A 136 -3.52 -10.47 -23.85
N LYS A 137 -4.86 -10.42 -23.92
CA LYS A 137 -5.75 -11.10 -22.98
C LYS A 137 -5.51 -12.61 -22.95
N GLN A 138 -5.47 -13.26 -24.12
CA GLN A 138 -5.20 -14.70 -24.23
C GLN A 138 -3.84 -15.08 -23.64
N ALA A 139 -2.78 -14.32 -23.98
CA ALA A 139 -1.42 -14.58 -23.49
C ALA A 139 -1.32 -14.41 -21.97
N LEU A 140 -1.93 -13.36 -21.41
CA LEU A 140 -1.96 -13.12 -19.97
C LEU A 140 -2.76 -14.18 -19.21
N GLN A 141 -3.93 -14.59 -19.73
CA GLN A 141 -4.77 -15.63 -19.12
C GLN A 141 -4.10 -17.01 -19.12
N GLY A 142 -3.13 -17.25 -20.00
CA GLY A 142 -2.27 -18.45 -19.96
C GLY A 142 -1.30 -18.50 -18.76
N ILE A 143 -1.17 -17.42 -17.99
CA ILE A 143 -0.30 -17.36 -16.81
C ILE A 143 -1.15 -17.56 -15.54
N LYS A 144 -0.91 -18.67 -14.82
CA LYS A 144 -1.55 -18.93 -13.52
C LYS A 144 -1.34 -17.76 -12.56
N GLY A 145 -2.42 -17.29 -11.94
CA GLY A 145 -2.39 -16.19 -10.98
C GLY A 145 -2.50 -14.80 -11.61
N ILE A 146 -2.83 -14.69 -12.89
CA ILE A 146 -3.16 -13.42 -13.55
C ILE A 146 -4.66 -13.32 -13.78
N GLU A 147 -5.20 -12.13 -13.52
CA GLU A 147 -6.57 -11.76 -13.85
C GLU A 147 -6.54 -10.51 -14.73
N VAL A 148 -7.24 -10.55 -15.86
CA VAL A 148 -7.30 -9.42 -16.80
C VAL A 148 -8.61 -8.66 -16.59
N LEU A 149 -8.51 -7.37 -16.26
CA LEU A 149 -9.66 -6.50 -16.00
C LEU A 149 -9.70 -5.32 -16.97
N PRO A 150 -10.88 -4.73 -17.25
CA PRO A 150 -10.97 -3.47 -17.97
C PRO A 150 -10.33 -2.32 -17.17
N LEU A 151 -9.67 -1.39 -17.85
CA LEU A 151 -8.97 -0.26 -17.22
C LEU A 151 -9.90 0.65 -16.40
N GLN A 152 -11.18 0.76 -16.80
CA GLN A 152 -12.15 1.70 -16.24
C GLN A 152 -13.03 1.12 -15.12
N LEU A 153 -13.02 -0.19 -14.90
CA LEU A 153 -14.02 -0.88 -14.06
C LEU A 153 -13.47 -1.51 -12.78
N GLY A 154 -12.15 -1.47 -12.56
CA GLY A 154 -11.55 -2.21 -11.44
C GLY A 154 -10.31 -1.57 -10.83
N GLU A 155 -10.09 -1.90 -9.56
CA GLU A 155 -8.80 -1.75 -8.90
C GLU A 155 -7.78 -2.67 -9.63
N VAL A 156 -6.98 -2.15 -10.55
CA VAL A 156 -5.90 -2.92 -11.19
C VAL A 156 -4.57 -2.70 -10.48
N ASP A 157 -3.69 -3.69 -10.55
CA ASP A 157 -2.37 -3.62 -9.90
C ASP A 157 -1.30 -3.12 -10.87
N TYR A 158 -1.45 -3.45 -12.15
CA TYR A 158 -0.57 -3.03 -13.25
C TYR A 158 -1.37 -2.86 -14.55
N ILE A 159 -0.80 -2.14 -15.50
CA ILE A 159 -1.35 -1.91 -16.83
C ILE A 159 -0.30 -2.38 -17.84
N LEU A 160 -0.68 -3.32 -18.71
CA LEU A 160 0.13 -3.70 -19.86
C LEU A 160 -0.11 -2.68 -20.97
N SER A 161 0.96 -2.02 -21.42
CA SER A 161 0.87 -0.95 -22.40
C SER A 161 2.00 -0.99 -23.42
N ARG A 162 1.78 -0.35 -24.56
CA ARG A 162 2.83 0.01 -25.50
C ARG A 162 3.32 1.42 -25.21
N MET A 163 4.62 1.62 -25.20
CA MET A 163 5.24 2.94 -25.09
C MET A 163 4.87 3.78 -26.32
N THR A 164 4.28 4.94 -26.11
CA THR A 164 3.90 5.89 -27.17
C THR A 164 4.60 7.23 -26.95
N THR A 165 4.60 8.08 -27.97
CA THR A 165 5.15 9.44 -27.85
C THR A 165 4.49 10.26 -26.73
N PRO A 166 3.14 10.24 -26.55
CA PRO A 166 2.50 10.87 -25.39
C PRO A 166 3.04 10.37 -24.03
N HIS A 167 3.18 9.05 -23.85
CA HIS A 167 3.73 8.49 -22.62
C HIS A 167 5.15 9.03 -22.35
N GLN A 168 6.01 9.07 -23.38
CA GLN A 168 7.36 9.61 -23.22
C GLN A 168 7.38 11.08 -22.82
N GLN A 169 6.47 11.90 -23.36
CA GLN A 169 6.37 13.32 -23.01
C GLN A 169 5.96 13.52 -21.55
N GLU A 170 5.00 12.73 -21.07
CA GLU A 170 4.58 12.77 -19.66
C GLU A 170 5.73 12.33 -18.73
N LEU A 171 6.46 11.28 -19.13
CA LEU A 171 7.58 10.73 -18.36
C LEU A 171 8.83 11.60 -18.43
N ALA A 172 9.02 12.40 -19.48
CA ALA A 172 10.18 13.30 -19.64
C ALA A 172 10.27 14.38 -18.56
N SER A 173 9.17 14.63 -17.85
CA SER A 173 9.14 15.50 -16.67
C SER A 173 9.80 14.86 -15.44
N SER A 174 10.17 13.57 -15.50
CA SER A 174 10.80 12.82 -14.42
C SER A 174 12.29 12.57 -14.72
N PRO A 175 13.22 13.18 -13.95
CA PRO A 175 14.65 13.21 -14.28
C PRO A 175 15.43 11.89 -14.07
N GLU A 176 14.81 10.82 -13.57
CA GLU A 176 15.55 9.64 -13.06
C GLU A 176 15.33 8.32 -13.83
N ALA A 177 14.44 8.28 -14.82
CA ALA A 177 14.17 7.05 -15.56
C ALA A 177 14.80 7.08 -16.96
N THR A 178 15.66 6.10 -17.27
CA THR A 178 15.98 5.77 -18.66
C THR A 178 14.68 5.43 -19.37
N LEU A 179 14.23 6.32 -20.26
CA LEU A 179 12.94 6.18 -20.93
C LEU A 179 12.98 5.00 -21.91
N PRO A 180 12.03 4.06 -21.83
CA PRO A 180 11.90 3.02 -22.82
C PRO A 180 11.66 3.58 -24.22
N PRO A 181 12.15 2.92 -25.29
CA PRO A 181 11.93 3.38 -26.66
C PRO A 181 10.44 3.31 -27.04
N VAL A 182 9.99 4.23 -27.88
CA VAL A 182 8.63 4.18 -28.46
C VAL A 182 8.42 2.85 -29.18
N GLY A 183 7.24 2.26 -28.99
CA GLY A 183 6.90 0.95 -29.55
C GLY A 183 7.13 -0.22 -28.58
N SER A 184 8.00 -0.07 -27.58
CA SER A 184 8.28 -1.13 -26.60
C SER A 184 7.06 -1.49 -25.76
N ILE A 185 6.93 -2.74 -25.35
CA ILE A 185 5.80 -3.20 -24.53
C ILE A 185 6.29 -3.48 -23.12
N GLY A 186 5.55 -2.99 -22.13
CA GLY A 186 5.93 -3.10 -20.72
C GLY A 186 4.76 -2.88 -19.78
N LEU A 187 5.09 -2.72 -18.51
CA LEU A 187 4.11 -2.54 -17.44
C LEU A 187 4.20 -1.13 -16.88
N PHE A 188 3.03 -0.50 -16.74
CA PHE A 188 2.84 0.67 -15.90
C PHE A 188 2.16 0.29 -14.59
N SER A 189 2.43 1.08 -13.56
CA SER A 189 1.58 1.12 -12.36
C SER A 189 0.25 1.84 -12.65
N PRO A 190 -0.76 1.73 -11.78
CA PRO A 190 -2.04 2.44 -11.95
C PRO A 190 -1.89 3.97 -11.99
N SER A 191 -0.82 4.50 -11.39
CA SER A 191 -0.45 5.92 -11.44
C SER A 191 0.42 6.27 -12.65
N GLN A 192 0.42 5.43 -13.70
CA GLN A 192 1.17 5.60 -14.95
C GLN A 192 2.70 5.74 -14.80
N LYS A 193 3.25 5.34 -13.65
CA LYS A 193 4.71 5.21 -13.49
C LYS A 193 5.22 3.92 -14.10
N LEU A 194 6.40 3.97 -14.71
CA LEU A 194 7.10 2.80 -15.25
C LEU A 194 7.35 1.75 -14.17
N VAL A 195 7.06 0.49 -14.48
CA VAL A 195 7.59 -0.63 -13.69
C VAL A 195 9.03 -0.89 -14.17
N PRO A 196 10.04 -0.77 -13.30
CA PRO A 196 11.44 -0.99 -13.68
C PRO A 196 11.65 -2.35 -14.35
N ASP A 197 12.53 -2.40 -15.34
CA ASP A 197 12.90 -3.62 -16.09
C ASP A 197 11.72 -4.38 -16.70
N SER A 198 10.64 -3.67 -17.06
CA SER A 198 9.46 -4.28 -17.69
C SER A 198 9.38 -4.06 -19.20
N PHE A 199 9.96 -2.98 -19.73
CA PHE A 199 9.91 -2.67 -21.15
C PHE A 199 10.98 -3.40 -21.95
N GLY A 200 10.61 -3.92 -23.12
CA GLY A 200 11.49 -4.67 -24.01
C GLY A 200 11.90 -3.89 -25.26
N ALA A 201 12.14 -4.63 -26.34
CA ALA A 201 12.46 -4.05 -27.64
C ALA A 201 11.22 -3.47 -28.34
N PRO A 202 11.35 -2.43 -29.19
CA PRO A 202 10.20 -1.76 -29.82
C PRO A 202 9.43 -2.65 -30.82
N GLU A 203 10.11 -3.61 -31.44
CA GLU A 203 9.53 -4.50 -32.46
C GLU A 203 9.03 -5.84 -31.89
N GLU A 204 9.03 -6.01 -30.56
CA GLU A 204 8.56 -7.26 -29.97
C GLU A 204 7.04 -7.42 -30.17
N THR A 205 6.63 -8.65 -30.54
CA THR A 205 5.21 -9.01 -30.57
C THR A 205 4.65 -9.11 -29.15
N ILE A 206 3.32 -9.03 -29.02
CA ILE A 206 2.66 -9.14 -27.72
C ILE A 206 2.90 -10.49 -27.04
N GLN A 207 2.95 -11.58 -27.81
CA GLN A 207 3.29 -12.90 -27.27
C GLN A 207 4.73 -12.95 -26.73
N GLN A 208 5.68 -12.34 -27.45
CA GLN A 208 7.07 -12.24 -26.99
C GLN A 208 7.18 -11.40 -25.71
N ALA A 209 6.51 -10.24 -25.67
CA ALA A 209 6.49 -9.37 -24.50
C ALA A 209 5.92 -10.08 -23.26
N VAL A 210 4.76 -10.73 -23.39
CA VAL A 210 4.14 -11.47 -22.26
C VAL A 210 5.01 -12.65 -21.83
N THR A 211 5.65 -13.35 -22.77
CA THR A 211 6.59 -14.44 -22.46
C THR A 211 7.78 -13.94 -21.66
N ARG A 212 8.40 -12.83 -22.08
CA ARG A 212 9.51 -12.16 -21.38
C ARG A 212 9.08 -11.68 -19.99
N LEU A 213 7.90 -11.10 -19.88
CA LEU A 213 7.35 -10.57 -18.64
C LEU A 213 6.95 -11.66 -17.63
N ARG A 214 6.85 -12.93 -18.02
CA ARG A 214 6.33 -14.01 -17.16
C ARG A 214 7.04 -14.12 -15.80
N ALA A 215 8.37 -14.03 -15.77
CA ALA A 215 9.14 -14.07 -14.52
C ALA A 215 8.85 -12.84 -13.65
N LYS A 216 8.80 -11.65 -14.27
CA LYS A 216 8.45 -10.38 -13.60
C LYS A 216 7.05 -10.45 -13.00
N LEU A 217 6.05 -10.91 -13.75
CA LEU A 217 4.67 -11.05 -13.30
C LEU A 217 4.53 -11.99 -12.10
N LYS A 218 5.25 -13.12 -12.08
CA LYS A 218 5.31 -14.00 -10.91
C LYS A 218 5.93 -13.31 -9.69
N SER A 219 7.02 -12.58 -9.88
CA SER A 219 7.65 -11.80 -8.82
C SER A 219 6.71 -10.72 -8.27
N LEU A 220 6.02 -10.00 -9.15
CA LEU A 220 5.02 -8.98 -8.76
C LEU A 220 3.84 -9.59 -8.00
N LEU A 221 3.38 -10.79 -8.39
CA LEU A 221 2.37 -11.53 -7.63
C LEU A 221 2.88 -11.93 -6.23
N ALA A 222 4.12 -12.40 -6.12
CA ALA A 222 4.73 -12.71 -4.83
C ALA A 222 4.84 -11.47 -3.93
N VAL A 223 5.30 -10.34 -4.50
CA VAL A 223 5.35 -9.05 -3.81
C VAL A 223 3.96 -8.61 -3.35
N ARG A 224 2.93 -8.78 -4.18
CA ARG A 224 1.53 -8.50 -3.82
C ARG A 224 1.08 -9.37 -2.64
N LEU A 225 1.37 -10.67 -2.66
CA LEU A 225 1.03 -11.58 -1.57
C LEU A 225 1.67 -11.16 -0.25
N VAL A 226 2.96 -10.82 -0.27
CA VAL A 226 3.67 -10.32 0.92
C VAL A 226 3.02 -9.04 1.42
N LYS A 227 2.79 -8.05 0.54
CA LYS A 227 2.15 -6.78 0.92
C LYS A 227 0.76 -6.96 1.51
N LEU A 228 -0.02 -7.93 1.01
CA LEU A 228 -1.35 -8.22 1.55
C LEU A 228 -1.27 -8.99 2.86
N ALA A 229 -0.25 -9.82 3.09
CA ALA A 229 -0.06 -10.52 4.37
C ALA A 229 0.41 -9.57 5.48
N LEU A 230 1.21 -8.55 5.15
CA LEU A 230 1.78 -7.62 6.13
C LEU A 230 0.71 -6.72 6.76
N ASN A 231 0.65 -6.73 8.09
CA ASN A 231 -0.35 -6.02 8.88
C ASN A 231 0.27 -5.06 9.91
N SER A 232 1.44 -4.49 9.62
CA SER A 232 2.24 -3.65 10.55
C SER A 232 1.45 -2.48 11.18
N ASN A 233 0.47 -1.92 10.48
CA ASN A 233 -0.35 -0.81 11.00
C ASN A 233 -1.43 -1.28 12.01
N SER A 234 -1.82 -2.55 11.94
CA SER A 234 -2.83 -3.15 12.85
C SER A 234 -2.21 -4.03 13.94
N SER A 235 -0.99 -4.52 13.71
CA SER A 235 -0.31 -5.44 14.61
C SER A 235 -0.02 -4.78 15.95
N ARG A 236 -0.42 -5.47 17.02
CA ARG A 236 -0.13 -5.11 18.42
C ARG A 236 1.17 -5.73 18.93
N LEU A 237 1.88 -6.49 18.08
CA LEU A 237 3.23 -6.95 18.41
C LEU A 237 4.14 -5.73 18.57
N GLN A 238 5.09 -5.75 19.50
CA GLN A 238 6.03 -4.67 19.71
C GLN A 238 7.34 -5.06 19.02
N VAL A 239 7.39 -4.95 17.70
CA VAL A 239 8.54 -5.42 16.91
C VAL A 239 8.96 -4.33 15.94
N ALA A 240 10.27 -4.17 15.82
CA ALA A 240 10.89 -3.34 14.82
C ALA A 240 12.00 -4.12 14.10
N ALA A 241 12.24 -3.72 12.86
CA ALA A 241 13.27 -4.27 12.01
C ALA A 241 14.08 -3.13 11.38
N THR A 242 15.40 -3.23 11.47
CA THR A 242 16.33 -2.27 10.84
C THR A 242 17.16 -2.95 9.78
N LEU A 243 17.43 -2.21 8.72
CA LEU A 243 18.36 -2.58 7.68
C LEU A 243 19.59 -1.67 7.79
N THR A 244 20.76 -2.26 7.95
CA THR A 244 22.05 -1.55 8.04
C THR A 244 23.02 -2.04 6.98
N LEU A 245 24.02 -1.22 6.65
CA LEU A 245 25.11 -1.66 5.78
C LEU A 245 25.98 -2.65 6.54
N GLN A 246 26.26 -3.81 5.96
CA GLN A 246 27.14 -4.77 6.60
C GLN A 246 28.54 -4.15 6.80
N GLY A 247 29.01 -4.10 8.06
CA GLY A 247 30.27 -3.43 8.43
C GLY A 247 30.12 -1.95 8.84
N ASN A 248 28.92 -1.36 8.74
CA ASN A 248 28.60 -0.05 9.31
C ASN A 248 27.18 -0.08 9.91
N GLU A 249 27.07 -0.67 11.09
CA GLU A 249 25.80 -0.88 11.80
C GLU A 249 25.14 0.43 12.29
N GLN A 250 25.87 1.55 12.27
CA GLN A 250 25.34 2.89 12.58
C GLN A 250 24.64 3.54 11.38
N ALA A 251 24.90 3.07 10.16
CA ALA A 251 24.24 3.54 8.95
C ALA A 251 22.92 2.79 8.75
N VAL A 252 21.87 3.22 9.47
CA VAL A 252 20.51 2.74 9.24
C VAL A 252 20.05 3.20 7.86
N ILE A 253 19.78 2.24 6.99
CA ILE A 253 19.32 2.44 5.63
C ILE A 253 17.78 2.49 5.59
N SER A 254 17.15 1.68 6.44
CA SER A 254 15.70 1.59 6.51
C SER A 254 15.25 1.02 7.86
N GLU A 255 14.06 1.39 8.29
CA GLU A 255 13.42 0.87 9.49
C GLU A 255 11.95 0.54 9.17
N ALA A 256 11.43 -0.53 9.78
CA ALA A 256 10.02 -0.87 9.77
C ALA A 256 9.57 -1.20 11.20
N VAL A 257 8.41 -0.66 11.59
CA VAL A 257 7.84 -0.78 12.94
C VAL A 257 6.37 -1.16 12.89
N THR A 258 5.90 -1.84 13.95
CA THR A 258 4.48 -2.09 14.20
C THR A 258 3.85 -0.90 14.93
N VAL A 259 3.01 -0.13 14.22
CA VAL A 259 2.49 1.16 14.70
C VAL A 259 1.67 1.00 15.98
N ARG A 260 0.81 -0.04 16.07
CA ARG A 260 -0.13 -0.21 17.19
C ARG A 260 0.47 -0.90 18.41
N GLY A 261 1.54 -1.68 18.26
CA GLY A 261 2.28 -2.23 19.38
C GLY A 261 3.22 -1.22 20.05
N MET A 262 3.45 -0.08 19.41
CA MET A 262 4.27 0.99 19.93
C MET A 262 3.51 1.73 21.05
N ASN A 263 3.71 1.29 22.29
CA ASN A 263 3.31 2.09 23.45
C ASN A 263 4.35 3.20 23.61
N ARG A 264 4.17 4.35 22.97
CA ARG A 264 4.89 5.54 23.41
C ARG A 264 4.17 6.83 23.04
N SER A 265 4.06 7.67 24.06
CA SER A 265 3.92 9.13 24.05
C SER A 265 5.04 9.83 23.27
N LEU A 266 5.35 9.36 22.07
CA LEU A 266 6.11 10.11 21.10
C LEU A 266 5.08 10.87 20.29
N THR A 267 4.95 12.15 20.60
CA THR A 267 4.36 13.12 19.69
C THR A 267 4.89 12.86 18.28
N PRO A 268 4.07 13.04 17.21
CA PRO A 268 4.52 12.84 15.83
C PRO A 268 5.81 13.61 15.44
N ASN A 269 6.21 14.59 16.25
CA ASN A 269 7.47 15.34 16.13
C ASN A 269 8.71 14.64 16.73
N GLN A 270 8.58 13.45 17.32
CA GLN A 270 9.70 12.63 17.81
C GLN A 270 9.80 11.27 17.13
N ALA A 271 9.31 11.15 15.89
CA ALA A 271 10.08 10.38 14.92
C ALA A 271 11.43 11.09 14.82
N THR A 272 12.37 10.61 15.61
CA THR A 272 13.68 11.20 15.79
C THR A 272 14.28 11.43 14.41
N SER A 273 14.45 12.71 14.10
CA SER A 273 15.55 13.29 13.36
C SER A 273 16.91 12.93 13.99
N ALA A 274 17.08 11.67 14.41
CA ALA A 274 18.37 11.08 14.73
C ALA A 274 19.06 10.79 13.40
N GLY A 275 19.63 11.84 12.81
CA GLY A 275 20.48 11.73 11.63
C GLY A 275 20.13 12.63 10.44
N LEU A 276 19.58 13.83 10.63
CA LEU A 276 19.49 14.84 9.54
C LEU A 276 20.86 15.43 9.12
N ASN A 277 21.97 14.81 9.50
CA ASN A 277 23.30 15.04 8.93
C ASN A 277 23.84 13.85 8.12
N SER A 278 23.05 12.82 7.86
CA SER A 278 23.48 11.72 6.99
C SER A 278 22.80 11.83 5.62
N THR A 279 23.63 12.00 4.60
CA THR A 279 23.29 11.76 3.20
C THR A 279 22.50 10.45 3.12
N ILE A 280 21.34 10.43 2.44
CA ILE A 280 20.57 9.20 2.22
C ILE A 280 21.55 8.11 1.75
N PRO A 281 21.73 7.02 2.52
CA PRO A 281 22.77 6.05 2.24
C PRO A 281 22.51 5.41 0.86
N ARG A 282 23.41 5.69 -0.09
CA ARG A 282 23.35 5.10 -1.44
C ARG A 282 23.84 3.66 -1.38
N ILE A 283 22.93 2.71 -1.56
CA ILE A 283 23.27 1.29 -1.68
C ILE A 283 23.61 0.99 -3.14
N LYS A 284 24.75 0.34 -3.38
CA LYS A 284 25.10 -0.17 -4.73
C LYS A 284 24.49 -1.57 -4.93
N PRO A 285 24.07 -1.93 -6.15
CA PRO A 285 23.67 -3.31 -6.45
C PRO A 285 24.76 -4.31 -6.03
N GLY A 286 24.37 -5.38 -5.33
CA GLY A 286 25.28 -6.42 -4.82
C GLY A 286 25.97 -6.10 -3.49
N GLN A 287 25.75 -4.90 -2.91
CA GLN A 287 26.29 -4.56 -1.60
C GLN A 287 25.51 -5.32 -0.50
N PRO A 288 26.20 -6.02 0.42
CA PRO A 288 25.52 -6.79 1.45
C PRO A 288 24.95 -5.89 2.54
N VAL A 289 23.81 -6.29 3.07
CA VAL A 289 23.05 -5.58 4.11
C VAL A 289 22.74 -6.55 5.25
N LEU A 290 22.68 -6.02 6.47
CA LEU A 290 22.28 -6.76 7.66
C LEU A 290 20.86 -6.34 8.04
N CYS A 291 19.96 -7.30 8.21
CA CYS A 291 18.62 -7.06 8.72
C CYS A 291 18.51 -7.60 10.15
N SER A 292 18.25 -6.70 11.10
CA SER A 292 18.13 -7.01 12.53
C SER A 292 16.69 -6.85 12.98
N PHE A 293 16.20 -7.78 13.79
CA PHE A 293 14.85 -7.74 14.38
C PHE A 293 14.95 -7.60 15.89
N TYR A 294 14.18 -6.69 16.47
CA TYR A 294 14.17 -6.47 17.92
C TYR A 294 12.75 -6.33 18.44
N LYS A 295 12.55 -6.84 19.66
CA LYS A 295 11.35 -6.57 20.44
C LYS A 295 11.49 -5.16 21.03
N ILE A 296 10.49 -4.33 20.79
CA ILE A 296 10.38 -3.01 21.40
C ILE A 296 9.89 -3.23 22.84
N ASN A 297 10.76 -3.02 23.82
CA ASN A 297 10.34 -3.07 25.22
C ASN A 297 9.58 -1.77 25.55
N PRO A 298 8.46 -1.85 26.28
CA PRO A 298 7.84 -0.67 26.86
C PRO A 298 8.77 -0.19 27.98
N ASP A 299 9.39 0.98 27.80
CA ASP A 299 10.02 1.74 28.89
C ASP A 299 8.93 2.26 29.85
#